data_AF-A0A316LR91-F1
#
_entry.id   AF-A0A316LR91-F1
#
_cell.length_a   1.000
_cell.length_b   1.000
_cell.length_c   1.000
_cell.angle_alpha   90.00
_cell.angle_beta   90.00
_cell.angle_gamma   90.00
#
_symmetry.space_group_name_H-M   'P 1'
#
loop_
_entity.id
_entity.type
_entity.pdbx_description
1 polymer ?
#
loop_
_entity_poly.entity_id
_entity_poly.type
_entity_poly.pdbx_seq_one_letter_code
_entity_poly.pdbx_strand_id
1 'polypeptide(L)'
;MNESEKTIRRILGPMQSDIRPFLCAVEQIRKLMFEDGMNLSDIVLSRDVYPAVAVMLNKSDAAISRQALRIANMCWALFDKNDVLKEQYIGKNISDINAPRDMFFYFAYYLQYDQPFYKILEEDHRKTLAKEI
;
A
#
# COMPACT_ATOMS: atom_id res chain seq x y z
N MET A 1 4.73 -19.13 0.98
CA MET A 1 4.24 -17.96 0.22
C MET A 1 2.98 -17.47 0.93
N ASN A 2 2.99 -16.27 1.49
CA ASN A 2 1.83 -15.71 2.20
C ASN A 2 0.81 -15.14 1.20
N GLU A 3 -0.43 -14.92 1.62
CA GLU A 3 -1.51 -14.46 0.73
C GLU A 3 -1.22 -13.06 0.14
N SER A 4 -0.57 -12.19 0.90
CA SER A 4 -0.12 -10.87 0.43
C SER A 4 0.83 -10.95 -0.77
N GLU A 5 1.78 -11.89 -0.74
CA GLU A 5 2.71 -12.13 -1.85
C GLU A 5 1.97 -12.64 -3.10
N LYS A 6 0.99 -13.54 -2.94
CA LYS A 6 0.17 -14.05 -4.05
C LYS A 6 -0.64 -12.93 -4.71
N THR A 7 -1.29 -12.09 -3.92
CA THR A 7 -2.10 -10.96 -4.42
C THR A 7 -1.26 -9.98 -5.21
N ILE A 8 -0.11 -9.56 -4.68
CA ILE A 8 0.77 -8.61 -5.36
C ILE A 8 1.35 -9.22 -6.65
N ARG A 9 1.74 -10.51 -6.64
CA ARG A 9 2.25 -11.20 -7.84
C ARG A 9 1.17 -11.35 -8.92
N ARG A 10 -0.09 -11.58 -8.54
CA ARG A 10 -1.22 -11.67 -9.48
C ARG A 10 -1.43 -10.36 -10.23
N ILE A 11 -1.21 -9.23 -9.58
CA ILE A 11 -1.33 -7.90 -10.17
C ILE A 11 -0.15 -7.58 -11.08
N LEU A 12 1.07 -7.81 -10.58
CA LEU A 12 2.31 -7.45 -11.28
C LEU A 12 2.64 -8.38 -12.46
N GLY A 13 2.00 -9.55 -12.54
CA GLY A 13 2.30 -10.57 -13.54
C GLY A 13 3.69 -11.18 -13.36
N PRO A 14 4.22 -11.90 -14.37
CA PRO A 14 5.54 -12.51 -14.31
C PRO A 14 6.64 -11.43 -14.28
N MET A 15 7.05 -11.04 -13.08
CA MET A 15 8.08 -10.02 -12.86
C MET A 15 9.39 -10.65 -12.41
N GLN A 16 10.49 -10.30 -13.08
CA GLN A 16 11.86 -10.72 -12.68
C GLN A 16 12.40 -9.93 -11.46
N SER A 17 11.68 -8.88 -11.06
CA SER A 17 12.09 -7.98 -9.99
C SER A 17 11.81 -8.54 -8.60
N ASP A 18 12.73 -8.31 -7.66
CA ASP A 18 12.52 -8.60 -6.23
C ASP A 18 11.41 -7.71 -5.66
N ILE A 19 10.24 -8.30 -5.38
CA ILE A 19 9.07 -7.61 -4.82
C ILE A 19 9.12 -7.51 -3.29
N ARG A 20 10.05 -8.20 -2.62
CA ARG A 20 10.09 -8.26 -1.14
C ARG A 20 10.18 -6.88 -0.48
N PRO A 21 10.99 -5.91 -0.97
CA PRO A 21 11.03 -4.57 -0.38
C PRO A 21 9.66 -3.88 -0.38
N PHE A 22 8.86 -4.07 -1.43
CA PHE A 22 7.53 -3.51 -1.52
C PHE A 22 6.55 -4.23 -0.59
N LEU A 23 6.54 -5.56 -0.63
CA LEU A 23 5.65 -6.37 0.22
C LEU A 23 5.91 -6.11 1.71
N CYS A 24 7.17 -6.11 2.15
CA CYS A 24 7.52 -5.82 3.54
C CYS A 24 7.14 -4.39 3.94
N ALA A 25 7.23 -3.41 3.03
CA ALA A 25 6.77 -2.05 3.31
C ALA A 25 5.25 -1.97 3.47
N VAL A 26 4.49 -2.69 2.63
CA VAL A 26 3.02 -2.79 2.76
C VAL A 26 2.63 -3.42 4.10
N GLU A 27 3.26 -4.55 4.47
CA GLU A 27 2.99 -5.20 5.76
C GLU A 27 3.37 -4.32 6.96
N GLN A 28 4.50 -3.61 6.86
CA GLN A 28 4.90 -2.68 7.91
C GLN A 28 3.88 -1.54 8.06
N ILE A 29 3.39 -0.96 6.95
CA ILE A 29 2.33 0.06 7.00
C ILE A 29 1.05 -0.52 7.60
N ARG A 30 0.66 -1.74 7.20
CA ARG A 30 -0.52 -2.43 7.73
C ARG A 30 -0.44 -2.57 9.25
N LYS A 31 0.72 -2.99 9.77
CA LYS A 31 0.98 -3.04 11.21
C LYS A 31 0.85 -1.66 11.85
N LEU A 32 1.56 -0.65 11.34
CA LEU A 32 1.55 0.70 11.90
C LEU A 32 0.14 1.29 11.98
N MET A 33 -0.71 1.02 10.98
CA MET A 33 -2.07 1.53 10.92
C MET A 33 -3.05 0.75 11.80
N PHE A 34 -3.05 -0.58 11.70
CA PHE A 34 -4.14 -1.40 12.24
C PHE A 34 -3.79 -2.10 13.55
N GLU A 35 -2.50 -2.23 13.87
CA GLU A 35 -2.04 -2.76 15.16
C GLU A 35 -1.57 -1.61 16.07
N ASP A 36 -0.78 -0.68 15.55
CA ASP A 36 -0.20 0.42 16.34
C ASP A 36 -1.10 1.69 16.35
N GLY A 37 -2.17 1.71 15.55
CA GLY A 37 -3.20 2.76 15.56
C GLY A 37 -2.76 4.11 15.00
N MET A 38 -1.68 4.18 14.21
CA MET A 38 -1.24 5.44 13.59
C MET A 38 -2.13 5.86 12.43
N ASN A 39 -2.42 7.17 12.35
CA ASN A 39 -3.12 7.72 11.19
C ASN A 39 -2.22 7.72 9.96
N LEU A 40 -2.85 7.61 8.78
CA LEU A 40 -2.17 7.64 7.49
C LEU A 40 -1.32 8.91 7.30
N SER A 41 -1.76 10.06 7.81
CA SER A 41 -1.04 11.34 7.74
C SER A 41 0.26 11.34 8.53
N ASP A 42 0.35 10.50 9.56
CA ASP A 42 1.43 10.54 10.56
C ASP A 42 2.57 9.58 10.19
N ILE A 43 2.29 8.65 9.27
CA ILE A 43 3.25 7.66 8.76
C ILE A 43 4.19 8.31 7.75
N VAL A 44 5.48 8.34 8.10
CA VAL A 44 6.55 8.88 7.27
C VAL A 44 7.43 7.72 6.79
N LEU A 45 7.36 7.38 5.50
CA LEU A 45 8.03 6.19 4.96
C LEU A 45 9.54 6.12 5.28
N SER A 46 10.24 7.25 5.21
CA SER A 46 11.69 7.32 5.48
C SER A 46 12.05 7.12 6.95
N ARG A 47 11.12 7.34 7.88
CA ARG A 47 11.33 7.21 9.32
C ARG A 47 10.76 5.90 9.86
N ASP A 48 9.53 5.58 9.47
CA ASP A 48 8.73 4.54 10.13
C ASP A 48 8.71 3.21 9.37
N VAL A 49 9.02 3.22 8.06
CA VAL A 49 8.84 2.06 7.18
C VAL A 49 10.17 1.54 6.65
N TYR A 50 10.91 2.36 5.89
CA TYR A 50 12.13 1.91 5.23
C TYR A 50 13.22 1.40 6.19
N PRO A 51 13.47 2.03 7.36
CA PRO A 51 14.45 1.50 8.31
C PRO A 51 14.05 0.12 8.87
N ALA A 52 12.76 -0.08 9.19
CA ALA A 52 12.27 -1.37 9.68
C ALA A 52 12.44 -2.47 8.61
N VAL A 53 12.08 -2.16 7.36
CA VAL A 53 12.22 -3.09 6.23
C VAL A 53 13.68 -3.36 5.86
N ALA A 54 14.56 -2.36 6.02
CA ALA A 54 16.00 -2.50 5.81
C ALA A 54 16.61 -3.54 6.75
N VAL A 55 16.24 -3.51 8.04
CA VAL A 55 16.63 -4.51 9.03
C VAL A 55 16.10 -5.90 8.64
N MET A 56 14.81 -6.01 8.27
CA MET A 56 14.19 -7.29 7.89
C MET A 56 14.85 -7.97 6.70
N LEU A 57 15.33 -7.18 5.72
CA LEU A 57 15.89 -7.70 4.47
C LEU A 57 17.41 -7.62 4.40
N ASN A 58 18.07 -7.18 5.47
CA ASN A 58 19.51 -6.95 5.52
C ASN A 58 20.02 -6.10 4.32
N LYS A 59 19.37 -4.96 4.09
CA LYS A 59 19.67 -3.99 3.03
C LYS A 59 19.76 -2.58 3.64
N SER A 60 20.28 -1.60 2.90
CA SER A 60 20.24 -0.20 3.35
C SER A 60 18.88 0.45 3.10
N ASP A 61 18.51 1.43 3.91
CA ASP A 61 17.27 2.22 3.78
C ASP A 61 17.13 2.81 2.38
N ALA A 62 18.22 3.33 1.82
CA ALA A 62 18.25 3.88 0.48
C ALA A 62 17.97 2.82 -0.59
N ALA A 63 18.47 1.58 -0.40
CA ALA A 63 18.18 0.48 -1.31
C ALA A 63 16.72 0.03 -1.19
N ILE A 64 16.16 -0.02 0.02
CA ILE A 64 14.75 -0.35 0.25
C ILE A 64 13.84 0.69 -0.40
N SER A 65 14.05 1.98 -0.10
CA SER A 65 13.29 3.09 -0.65
C SER A 65 13.21 3.03 -2.17
N ARG A 66 14.37 2.94 -2.85
CA ARG A 66 14.45 2.86 -4.32
C ARG A 66 13.71 1.65 -4.88
N GLN A 67 13.92 0.47 -4.30
CA GLN A 67 13.28 -0.76 -4.79
C GLN A 67 11.77 -0.70 -4.58
N ALA A 68 11.31 -0.33 -3.38
CA ALA A 68 9.90 -0.25 -3.04
C ALA A 68 9.16 0.77 -3.92
N LEU A 69 9.72 1.98 -4.08
CA LEU A 69 9.13 3.02 -4.95
C LEU A 69 9.08 2.59 -6.42
N ARG A 70 10.09 1.87 -6.90
CA ARG A 70 10.08 1.34 -8.27
C ARG A 70 8.92 0.37 -8.48
N ILE A 71 8.69 -0.55 -7.54
CA ILE A 71 7.55 -1.48 -7.61
C ILE A 71 6.23 -0.71 -7.51
N ALA A 72 6.13 0.28 -6.60
CA ALA A 72 4.94 1.12 -6.48
C ALA A 72 4.59 1.84 -7.80
N ASN A 73 5.59 2.43 -8.47
CA ASN A 73 5.42 3.05 -9.78
C ASN A 73 4.97 2.06 -10.85
N MET A 74 5.49 0.83 -10.82
CA MET A 74 5.04 -0.23 -11.74
C MET A 74 3.58 -0.62 -11.49
N CYS A 75 3.18 -0.77 -10.21
CA CYS A 75 1.79 -1.02 -9.87
C CYS A 75 0.88 0.11 -10.37
N TRP A 76 1.29 1.37 -10.17
CA TRP A 76 0.53 2.52 -10.67
C TRP A 76 0.39 2.49 -12.20
N ALA A 77 1.48 2.25 -12.94
CA ALA A 77 1.44 2.18 -14.40
C ALA A 77 0.52 1.07 -14.94
N LEU A 78 0.32 0.00 -14.17
CA LEU A 78 -0.64 -1.06 -14.49
C LEU A 78 -2.07 -0.63 -14.17
N PHE A 79 -2.29 -0.01 -13.02
CA PHE A 79 -3.60 0.49 -12.61
C PHE A 79 -4.07 1.58 -13.57
N ASP A 80 -3.18 2.48 -13.99
CA ASP A 80 -3.49 3.58 -14.88
C ASP A 80 -4.14 3.13 -16.20
N LYS A 81 -3.75 1.94 -16.68
CA LYS A 81 -4.25 1.33 -17.91
C LYS A 81 -5.40 0.33 -17.69
N ASN A 82 -5.85 0.16 -16.45
CA ASN A 82 -6.81 -0.87 -16.08
C ASN A 82 -7.79 -0.37 -15.01
N ASP A 83 -8.93 0.15 -15.48
CA ASP A 83 -10.00 0.66 -14.62
C ASP A 83 -10.54 -0.39 -13.64
N VAL A 84 -10.52 -1.68 -14.01
CA VAL A 84 -10.94 -2.77 -13.11
C VAL A 84 -10.02 -2.86 -11.90
N LEU A 85 -8.70 -2.72 -12.11
CA LEU A 85 -7.74 -2.68 -11.01
C LEU A 85 -7.87 -1.40 -10.18
N LYS A 86 -8.09 -0.23 -10.81
CA LYS A 86 -8.37 1.01 -10.06
C LYS A 86 -9.59 0.83 -9.16
N GLU A 87 -10.69 0.32 -9.70
CA GLU A 87 -11.92 0.13 -8.93
C GLU A 87 -11.72 -0.88 -7.79
N GLN A 88 -11.04 -2.00 -8.05
CA GLN A 88 -10.84 -3.06 -7.05
C GLN A 88 -9.99 -2.63 -5.85
N TYR A 89 -8.93 -1.85 -6.06
CA TYR A 89 -7.96 -1.54 -5.00
C TYR A 89 -8.09 -0.11 -4.46
N ILE A 90 -8.46 0.84 -5.32
CA ILE A 90 -8.60 2.26 -4.96
C ILE A 90 -10.06 2.58 -4.65
N GLY A 91 -11.01 2.08 -5.46
CA GLY A 91 -12.45 2.34 -5.32
C GLY A 91 -12.88 3.68 -5.92
N LYS A 92 -12.00 4.31 -6.69
CA LYS A 92 -12.26 5.51 -7.49
C LYS A 92 -11.42 5.43 -8.75
N ASN A 93 -12.00 5.87 -9.87
CA ASN A 93 -11.24 6.08 -11.10
C ASN A 93 -10.53 7.45 -11.04
N ILE A 94 -9.37 7.46 -10.37
CA ILE A 94 -8.51 8.64 -10.28
C ILE A 94 -7.66 8.78 -11.55
N SER A 95 -7.49 10.01 -12.03
CA SER A 95 -6.66 10.33 -13.20
C SER A 95 -5.17 10.35 -12.88
N ASP A 96 -4.79 10.57 -11.61
CA ASP A 96 -3.40 10.51 -11.15
C ASP A 96 -3.33 10.15 -9.66
N ILE A 97 -2.18 9.65 -9.22
CA ILE A 97 -1.85 9.50 -7.80
C ILE A 97 -1.14 10.74 -7.29
N ASN A 98 -1.37 11.12 -6.04
CA ASN A 98 -0.68 12.29 -5.47
C ASN A 98 0.81 11.99 -5.28
N ALA A 99 1.14 10.76 -4.88
CA ALA A 99 2.51 10.29 -4.81
C ALA A 99 2.57 8.75 -4.92
N PRO A 100 3.72 8.19 -5.38
CA PRO A 100 3.94 6.73 -5.40
C PRO A 100 3.74 6.04 -4.04
N ARG A 101 3.83 6.80 -2.94
CA ARG A 101 3.56 6.28 -1.60
C ARG A 101 2.11 5.81 -1.41
N ASP A 102 1.17 6.38 -2.16
CA ASP A 102 -0.26 6.11 -2.01
C ASP A 102 -0.56 4.64 -2.34
N MET A 103 0.21 4.05 -3.26
CA MET A 103 0.12 2.63 -3.58
C MET A 103 0.31 1.75 -2.34
N PHE A 104 1.24 2.08 -1.44
CA PHE A 104 1.42 1.24 -0.25
C PHE A 104 0.18 1.24 0.64
N PHE A 105 -0.49 2.39 0.78
CA PHE A 105 -1.74 2.49 1.54
C PHE A 105 -2.89 1.75 0.88
N TYR A 106 -3.05 1.88 -0.44
CA TYR A 106 -4.08 1.14 -1.18
C TYR A 106 -3.94 -0.38 -0.98
N PHE A 107 -2.71 -0.88 -1.08
CA PHE A 107 -2.43 -2.29 -0.82
C PHE A 107 -2.64 -2.68 0.63
N ALA A 108 -2.22 -1.86 1.60
CA ALA A 108 -2.40 -2.16 3.02
C ALA A 108 -3.90 -2.27 3.40
N TYR A 109 -4.75 -1.37 2.90
CA TYR A 109 -6.20 -1.44 3.12
C TYR A 109 -6.83 -2.64 2.43
N TYR A 110 -6.48 -2.88 1.16
CA TYR A 110 -7.02 -4.02 0.44
C TYR A 110 -6.67 -5.34 1.12
N LEU A 111 -5.42 -5.52 1.57
CA LEU A 111 -5.00 -6.72 2.30
C LEU A 111 -5.64 -6.85 3.69
N GLN A 112 -6.00 -5.73 4.32
CA GLN A 112 -6.63 -5.74 5.65
C GLN A 112 -8.13 -6.04 5.60
N TYR A 113 -8.84 -5.47 4.63
CA TYR A 113 -10.30 -5.48 4.60
C TYR A 113 -10.91 -6.23 3.40
N ASP A 114 -10.09 -6.61 2.42
CA ASP A 114 -10.53 -7.11 1.11
C ASP A 114 -11.56 -6.17 0.44
N GLN A 115 -11.34 -4.86 0.61
CA GLN A 115 -12.18 -3.79 0.09
C GLN A 115 -11.30 -2.65 -0.45
N PRO A 116 -11.81 -1.86 -1.43
CA PRO A 116 -11.07 -0.73 -1.98
C PRO A 116 -10.85 0.39 -0.95
N PHE A 117 -9.73 1.09 -1.06
CA PHE A 117 -9.29 2.13 -0.12
C PHE A 117 -10.36 3.22 0.17
N TYR A 118 -10.90 3.87 -0.87
CA TYR A 118 -11.86 4.96 -0.67
C TYR A 118 -13.19 4.48 -0.10
N LYS A 119 -13.57 3.22 -0.35
CA LYS A 119 -14.78 2.65 0.25
C LYS A 119 -14.65 2.60 1.76
N ILE A 120 -13.52 2.11 2.27
CA ILE A 120 -13.25 2.05 3.71
C ILE A 120 -13.13 3.45 4.31
N LEU A 121 -12.41 4.38 3.66
CA LEU A 121 -12.32 5.76 4.16
C LEU A 121 -13.68 6.44 4.26
N GLU A 122 -14.56 6.25 3.28
CA GLU A 122 -15.92 6.78 3.32
C GLU A 122 -16.76 6.13 4.43
N GLU A 123 -16.60 4.83 4.67
CA GLU A 123 -17.26 4.14 5.78
C GLU A 123 -16.78 4.63 7.16
N ASP A 124 -15.48 4.82 7.34
CA ASP A 124 -14.93 5.29 8.62
C ASP A 124 -15.22 6.77 8.87
N HIS A 125 -15.23 7.61 7.83
CA HIS A 125 -15.72 8.98 7.92
C HIS A 125 -17.20 9.03 8.33
N ARG A 126 -18.05 8.18 7.71
CA ARG A 126 -19.47 8.06 8.08
C ARG A 126 -19.66 7.59 9.53
N LYS A 127 -18.87 6.63 10.02
CA LYS A 127 -18.92 6.16 11.42
C LYS A 127 -18.51 7.25 12.42
N THR A 128 -17.62 8.14 12.02
CA THR A 128 -17.18 9.27 12.86
C THR A 128 -18.28 10.32 12.98
N LEU A 129 -18.90 10.69 11.85
CA LEU A 129 -20.05 11.61 11.83
C LEU A 129 -21.30 11.07 12.53
N ALA A 130 -21.54 9.76 12.47
CA ALA A 130 -22.68 9.12 13.15
C ALA A 130 -22.52 8.99 14.67
N LYS A 131 -21.32 9.24 15.22
CA LYS A 131 -21.08 9.29 16.68
C LYS A 131 -21.28 10.70 17.26
N GLU A 132 -21.48 11.70 16.40
CA GLU A 132 -21.66 13.11 16.77
C GLU A 132 -23.14 13.56 16.72
N ILE A 133 -24.08 12.62 16.50
CA ILE A 133 -25.54 12.84 16.50
C ILE A 133 -26.17 11.95 17.57
#